data_AF-A0A853AL65-F1
#
_entry.id   AF-A0A853AL65-F1
#
_cell.length_a   1.000
_cell.length_b   1.000
_cell.length_c   1.000
_cell.angle_alpha   90.00
_cell.angle_beta   90.00
_cell.angle_gamma   90.00
#
_symmetry.space_group_name_H-M   'P 1'
#
loop_
_entity.id
_entity.type
_entity.pdbx_description
1 polymer ?
#
loop_
_entity_poly.entity_id
_entity_poly.type
_entity_poly.pdbx_seq_one_letter_code
_entity_poly.pdbx_strand_id
1 'polypeptide(L)'
;MEAVDDHTVRCWVRNAVSGGAGLRGAWLTFDHDQVTTTTSVSYVDAAGADANLAVEGSRDFDQVRAQTQDRWRRELGRIEVRGGTPDDTAVFPTSLYHVLLQPSTATDVDGR
;
A
#
# COMPACT_ATOMS: atom_id res chain seq x y z
N MET A 1 3.65 6.37 -40.22
CA MET A 1 3.55 7.76 -39.72
C MET A 1 2.72 7.65 -38.46
N GLU A 2 3.43 7.34 -37.37
CA GLU A 2 2.85 6.97 -36.09
C GLU A 2 2.50 8.27 -35.35
N ALA A 3 1.25 8.39 -34.92
CA ALA A 3 0.81 9.54 -34.14
C ALA A 3 1.52 9.48 -32.78
N VAL A 4 2.39 10.46 -32.55
CA VAL A 4 3.00 10.69 -31.25
C VAL A 4 1.89 11.26 -30.36
N ASP A 5 1.42 10.44 -29.44
CA ASP A 5 0.43 10.81 -28.43
C ASP A 5 1.12 11.71 -27.40
N ASP A 6 0.87 13.01 -27.51
CA ASP A 6 1.44 14.06 -26.65
C ASP A 6 0.74 14.05 -25.28
N HIS A 7 1.05 13.05 -24.46
CA HIS A 7 0.63 12.98 -23.04
C HIS A 7 1.57 13.81 -22.17
N THR A 8 1.66 15.11 -22.44
CA THR A 8 2.43 16.01 -21.56
C THR A 8 1.65 16.24 -20.26
N VAL A 9 2.02 15.51 -19.20
CA VAL A 9 1.57 15.80 -17.83
C VAL A 9 2.13 17.16 -17.40
N ARG A 10 1.28 18.19 -17.36
CA ARG A 10 1.63 19.50 -16.80
C ARG A 10 1.51 19.47 -15.28
N CYS A 11 2.58 19.03 -14.61
CA CYS A 11 2.70 19.17 -13.17
C CYS A 11 2.93 20.64 -12.81
N TRP A 12 1.90 21.34 -12.34
CA TRP A 12 2.10 22.56 -11.57
C TRP A 12 2.55 22.16 -10.16
N VAL A 13 3.85 21.95 -9.97
CA VAL A 13 4.42 21.95 -8.62
C VAL A 13 4.30 23.38 -8.10
N ARG A 14 3.18 23.69 -7.43
CA ARG A 14 3.21 24.79 -6.48
C ARG A 14 4.11 24.31 -5.35
N ASN A 15 5.35 24.79 -5.35
CA ASN A 15 6.21 24.81 -4.16
C ASN A 15 5.56 25.74 -3.13
N ALA A 16 4.41 25.33 -2.61
CA ALA A 16 3.76 25.94 -1.48
C ALA A 16 3.42 24.78 -0.56
N VAL A 17 4.43 24.30 0.17
CA VAL A 17 4.16 23.78 1.51
C VAL A 17 3.62 24.96 2.31
N SER A 18 2.32 25.23 2.19
CA SER A 18 1.63 26.21 3.03
C SER A 18 1.20 25.50 4.30
N GLY A 19 2.17 25.13 5.12
CA GLY A 19 1.95 24.80 6.52
C GLY A 19 2.61 25.90 7.35
N GLY A 20 1.82 26.74 8.02
CA GLY A 20 2.33 27.62 9.07
C GLY A 20 2.90 26.80 10.23
N ALA A 21 3.20 27.42 11.37
CA ALA A 21 3.50 26.68 12.60
C ALA A 21 2.25 25.88 13.06
N GLY A 22 2.07 24.67 12.50
CA GLY A 22 0.89 23.82 12.62
C GLY A 22 0.76 22.91 11.40
N LEU A 23 0.28 21.66 11.58
CA LEU A 23 0.01 20.60 10.58
C LEU A 23 0.79 20.68 9.25
N ARG A 24 1.77 19.79 9.08
CA ARG A 24 2.51 19.62 7.81
C ARG A 24 1.73 18.69 6.88
N GLY A 25 1.51 19.13 5.64
CA GLY A 25 0.83 18.36 4.59
C GLY A 25 1.14 18.91 3.20
N ALA A 26 0.74 18.17 2.16
CA ALA A 26 0.89 18.55 0.76
C ALA A 26 -0.43 18.36 0.01
N TRP A 27 -0.66 19.19 -1.01
CA TRP A 27 -1.77 19.07 -1.94
C TRP A 27 -1.26 18.63 -3.31
N LEU A 28 -1.84 17.58 -3.85
CA LEU A 28 -1.58 17.09 -5.20
C LEU A 28 -2.86 17.26 -6.03
N THR A 29 -2.72 17.73 -7.27
CA THR A 29 -3.85 17.89 -8.21
C THR A 29 -3.49 17.19 -9.50
N PHE A 30 -4.43 16.40 -10.01
CA PHE A 30 -4.30 15.60 -11.22
C PHE A 30 -5.46 15.91 -12.15
N ASP A 31 -5.20 15.93 -13.46
CA ASP A 31 -6.21 16.10 -14.51
C ASP A 31 -6.54 14.74 -15.13
N HIS A 32 -6.92 13.77 -14.28
CA HIS A 32 -7.22 12.40 -14.67
C HIS A 32 -8.35 11.83 -13.82
N ASP A 33 -9.20 11.00 -14.44
CA ASP A 33 -10.33 10.33 -13.77
C ASP A 33 -9.87 9.23 -12.79
N GLN A 34 -8.68 8.65 -13.01
CA GLN A 34 -8.10 7.62 -12.16
C GLN A 34 -6.61 7.92 -11.90
N VAL A 35 -6.22 7.87 -10.63
CA VAL A 35 -4.84 8.08 -10.17
C VAL A 35 -4.43 6.92 -9.28
N THR A 36 -3.38 6.21 -9.68
CA THR A 36 -2.72 5.21 -8.84
C THR A 36 -1.50 5.84 -8.18
N THR A 37 -1.36 5.67 -6.87
CA THR A 37 -0.19 6.12 -6.12
C THR A 37 0.45 4.93 -5.42
N THR A 38 1.79 4.98 -5.34
CA THR A 38 2.57 4.00 -4.59
C THR A 38 3.38 4.76 -3.55
N THR A 39 3.26 4.33 -2.30
CA THR A 39 3.97 4.93 -1.18
C THR A 39 4.69 3.85 -0.39
N SER A 40 5.79 4.23 0.25
CA SER A 40 6.51 3.37 1.19
C SER A 40 6.83 4.14 2.46
N VAL A 41 7.10 3.39 3.53
CA VAL A 41 7.46 3.91 4.84
C VAL A 41 8.72 3.22 5.32
N SER A 42 9.54 3.97 6.04
CA SER A 42 10.65 3.47 6.85
C SER A 42 10.55 4.09 8.23
N TYR A 43 10.86 3.29 9.24
CA TYR A 43 10.95 3.78 10.62
C TYR A 43 12.26 4.53 10.89
N VAL A 44 13.23 4.43 9.98
CA VAL A 44 14.59 4.90 10.19
C VAL A 44 14.82 6.24 9.51
N ASP A 45 14.65 6.30 8.18
CA ASP A 45 14.87 7.52 7.42
C ASP A 45 14.19 7.49 6.03
N ALA A 46 14.18 8.64 5.35
CA ALA A 46 13.58 8.76 4.02
C ALA A 46 14.32 7.91 2.96
N ALA A 47 15.63 7.69 3.10
CA ALA A 47 16.38 6.88 2.16
C ALA A 47 16.01 5.39 2.26
N GLY A 48 15.68 4.90 3.47
CA GLY A 48 15.08 3.59 3.69
C GLY A 48 13.73 3.46 3.00
N ALA A 49 12.86 4.48 3.12
CA ALA A 49 11.56 4.48 2.44
C ALA A 49 11.72 4.46 0.91
N ASP A 50 12.68 5.22 0.36
CA ASP A 50 13.01 5.21 -1.07
C ASP A 50 13.55 3.86 -1.53
N ALA A 51 14.40 3.20 -0.72
CA ALA A 51 14.92 1.87 -1.00
C ALA A 51 13.82 0.80 -0.98
N ASN A 52 12.92 0.85 0.03
CA ASN A 52 11.75 -0.02 0.10
C ASN A 52 10.87 0.16 -1.15
N LEU A 53 10.62 1.41 -1.56
CA LEU A 53 9.83 1.72 -2.75
C LEU A 53 10.49 1.21 -4.04
N ALA A 54 11.82 1.31 -4.16
CA ALA A 54 12.54 0.81 -5.34
C ALA A 54 12.40 -0.72 -5.50
N VAL A 55 12.35 -1.46 -4.40
CA VAL A 55 12.20 -2.92 -4.39
C VAL A 55 10.75 -3.36 -4.60
N GLU A 56 9.81 -2.68 -3.94
CA GLU A 56 8.41 -3.15 -3.85
C GLU A 56 7.44 -2.40 -4.78
N GLY A 57 7.78 -1.18 -5.19
CA GLY A 57 6.86 -0.21 -5.79
C GLY A 57 6.65 -0.32 -7.30
N SER A 58 7.29 -1.25 -7.99
CA SER A 58 7.18 -1.44 -9.45
C SER A 58 5.93 -2.21 -9.90
N ARG A 59 5.10 -2.64 -8.97
CA ARG A 59 3.92 -3.48 -9.24
C ARG A 59 2.68 -2.63 -9.51
N ASP A 60 1.83 -3.11 -10.41
CA ASP A 60 0.50 -2.53 -10.62
C ASP A 60 -0.42 -2.77 -9.42
N PHE A 61 -1.39 -1.88 -9.20
CA PHE A 61 -2.31 -1.96 -8.06
C PHE A 61 -3.03 -3.31 -7.97
N ASP A 62 -3.55 -3.82 -9.09
CA ASP A 62 -4.30 -5.08 -9.09
C ASP A 62 -3.39 -6.27 -8.78
N GLN A 63 -2.13 -6.21 -9.21
CA GLN A 63 -1.13 -7.23 -8.87
C GLN A 63 -0.81 -7.22 -7.37
N VAL A 64 -0.62 -6.05 -6.76
CA VAL A 64 -0.39 -5.93 -5.31
C VAL A 64 -1.59 -6.44 -4.53
N ARG A 65 -2.81 -6.08 -4.95
CA ARG A 65 -4.06 -6.55 -4.35
C ARG A 65 -4.19 -8.07 -4.40
N ALA A 66 -4.00 -8.67 -5.57
CA ALA A 66 -4.09 -10.13 -5.75
C ALA A 66 -3.06 -10.87 -4.90
N GLN A 67 -1.80 -10.45 -4.92
CA GLN A 67 -0.74 -11.07 -4.13
C GLN A 67 -0.99 -10.94 -2.62
N THR A 68 -1.54 -9.82 -2.18
CA THR A 68 -1.89 -9.60 -0.76
C THR A 68 -3.04 -10.51 -0.34
N GLN A 69 -4.07 -10.66 -1.18
CA GLN A 69 -5.17 -11.61 -0.94
C GLN A 69 -4.67 -13.06 -0.89
N ASP A 70 -3.75 -13.46 -1.77
CA ASP A 70 -3.15 -14.79 -1.76
C ASP A 70 -2.38 -15.07 -0.47
N ARG A 71 -1.60 -14.08 -0.01
CA ARG A 71 -0.89 -14.16 1.27
C ARG A 71 -1.87 -14.36 2.42
N TRP A 72 -2.92 -13.54 2.51
CA TRP A 72 -3.91 -13.68 3.56
C TRP A 72 -4.68 -15.00 3.50
N ARG A 73 -5.08 -15.47 2.32
CA ARG A 73 -5.73 -16.78 2.16
C ARG A 73 -4.86 -17.91 2.69
N ARG A 74 -3.55 -17.87 2.43
CA ARG A 74 -2.61 -18.86 2.96
C ARG A 74 -2.50 -18.78 4.49
N GLU A 75 -2.38 -17.59 5.06
CA GLU A 75 -2.24 -17.44 6.52
C GLU A 75 -3.52 -17.82 7.28
N LEU A 76 -4.69 -17.36 6.81
CA LEU A 76 -5.98 -17.65 7.44
C LEU A 76 -6.42 -19.10 7.20
N GLY A 77 -6.02 -19.71 6.08
CA GLY A 77 -6.30 -21.10 5.74
C GLY A 77 -5.43 -22.13 6.47
N ARG A 78 -4.51 -21.72 7.35
CA ARG A 78 -3.69 -22.65 8.14
C ARG A 78 -4.51 -23.48 9.13
N ILE A 79 -5.68 -23.00 9.51
CA ILE A 79 -6.61 -23.67 10.43
C ILE A 79 -7.98 -23.71 9.76
N GLU A 80 -8.54 -24.91 9.62
CA GLU A 80 -9.88 -25.13 9.09
C GLU A 80 -10.86 -25.38 10.24
N VAL A 81 -11.90 -24.54 10.34
CA VAL A 81 -13.00 -24.72 11.30
C VAL A 81 -14.19 -25.28 10.55
N ARG A 82 -14.83 -26.33 11.12
CA ARG A 82 -15.99 -27.01 10.53
C ARG A 82 -17.15 -27.05 11.50
N GLY A 83 -18.37 -27.10 10.96
CA GLY A 83 -19.63 -27.09 11.72
C GLY A 83 -20.20 -25.69 11.91
N GLY A 84 -21.47 -25.60 12.32
CA GLY A 84 -22.19 -24.33 12.43
C GLY A 84 -22.67 -23.78 11.07
N THR A 85 -23.21 -22.56 11.11
CA THR A 85 -23.57 -21.79 9.92
C THR A 85 -22.32 -21.13 9.30
N PRO A 86 -22.39 -20.65 8.04
CA PRO A 86 -21.29 -19.87 7.46
C PRO A 86 -20.87 -18.68 8.34
N ASP A 87 -21.83 -18.00 8.98
CA ASP A 87 -21.56 -16.88 9.88
C ASP A 87 -20.79 -17.34 11.13
N ASP A 88 -21.13 -18.49 11.71
CA ASP A 88 -20.39 -19.06 12.85
C ASP A 88 -18.94 -19.38 12.45
N THR A 89 -18.74 -19.91 11.24
CA THR A 89 -17.40 -20.24 10.73
C THR A 89 -16.58 -19.01 10.35
N ALA A 90 -17.21 -17.85 10.12
CA ALA A 90 -16.51 -16.60 9.76
C ALA A 90 -15.88 -15.90 10.98
N VAL A 91 -16.35 -16.17 12.19
CA VAL A 91 -15.82 -15.58 13.43
C VAL A 91 -14.34 -15.93 13.61
N PHE A 92 -13.99 -17.20 13.48
CA PHE A 92 -12.63 -17.66 13.70
C PHE A 92 -11.57 -17.02 12.78
N PRO A 93 -11.70 -17.05 11.43
CA PRO A 93 -10.72 -16.40 10.55
C PRO A 93 -10.66 -14.88 10.76
N THR A 94 -11.77 -14.25 11.17
CA THR A 94 -11.78 -12.83 11.55
C THR A 94 -10.95 -12.59 12.82
N SER A 95 -11.11 -13.42 13.85
CA SER A 95 -10.27 -13.35 15.05
C SER A 95 -8.80 -13.64 14.75
N LEU A 96 -8.52 -14.63 13.90
CA LEU A 96 -7.15 -14.96 13.49
C LEU A 96 -6.49 -13.82 12.73
N TYR A 97 -7.23 -13.14 11.83
CA TYR A 97 -6.76 -11.91 11.19
C TYR A 97 -6.29 -10.88 12.22
N HIS A 98 -7.10 -10.60 13.24
CA HIS A 98 -6.72 -9.64 14.29
C HIS A 98 -5.49 -10.05 15.09
N VAL A 99 -5.32 -11.35 15.38
CA VAL A 99 -4.12 -11.87 16.06
C VAL A 99 -2.87 -11.65 15.21
N LEU A 100 -2.98 -11.79 13.89
CA LEU A 100 -1.84 -11.70 12.96
C LEU A 100 -1.45 -10.26 12.59
N LEU A 101 -2.20 -9.24 13.03
CA LEU A 101 -1.87 -7.85 12.74
C LEU A 101 -0.66 -7.32 13.53
N GLN A 102 -0.33 -7.94 14.67
CA GLN A 102 0.74 -7.47 15.54
C GLN A 102 1.63 -8.60 16.06
N PRO A 103 2.95 -8.37 16.19
CA PRO A 103 3.67 -7.14 15.84
C PRO A 103 3.79 -6.94 14.33
N SER A 104 3.70 -5.69 13.86
CA SER A 104 3.95 -5.35 12.46
C SER A 104 5.44 -5.45 12.14
N THR A 105 5.78 -5.87 10.92
CA THR A 105 7.15 -5.76 10.41
C THR A 105 7.53 -4.29 10.35
N ALA A 106 8.61 -3.92 11.05
CA ALA A 106 9.12 -2.54 11.12
C ALA A 106 10.54 -2.41 10.52
N THR A 107 10.98 -3.43 9.79
CA THR A 107 12.33 -3.54 9.23
C THR A 107 12.33 -3.12 7.76
N ASP A 108 13.33 -2.34 7.36
CA ASP A 108 13.58 -1.93 5.98
C ASP A 108 14.18 -3.07 5.15
N VAL A 109 14.18 -2.93 3.82
CA VAL A 109 14.72 -3.95 2.89
C VAL A 109 16.22 -4.24 3.09
N ASP A 110 16.95 -3.32 3.71
CA ASP A 110 18.37 -3.48 4.07
C ASP A 110 18.59 -4.06 5.48
N GLY A 111 17.51 -4.40 6.19
CA GLY A 111 17.53 -5.04 7.51
C GLY A 111 17.58 -4.08 8.69
N ARG A 112 17.47 -2.76 8.45
CA ARG A 112 17.45 -1.73 9.51
C ARG A 112 16.08 -1.55 10.14
#